data_AF-A0A2N8C668-F1
#
_entry.id   AF-A0A2N8C668-F1
#
_cell.length_a   1.000
_cell.length_b   1.000
_cell.length_c   1.000
_cell.angle_alpha   90.00
_cell.angle_beta   90.00
_cell.angle_gamma   90.00
#
_symmetry.space_group_name_H-M   'P 1'
#
loop_
_entity.id
_entity.type
_entity.pdbx_description
1 polymer ?
#
loop_
_entity_poly.entity_id
_entity_poly.type
_entity_poly.pdbx_seq_one_letter_code
_entity_poly.pdbx_strand_id
1 'polypeptide(L)' 'MNGIISAIVDLGMVGDLPEPAFSLYHAFDQGEWIRSNDTPGTDPSEKYTKPMVLEIMRDLEG' A
#
# COMPACT_ATOMS: atom_id res chain seq x y z
N MET A 1 4.48 -2.77 -25.22
CA MET A 1 3.75 -2.35 -23.99
C MET A 1 3.59 -3.61 -23.15
N ASN A 2 4.18 -3.68 -21.96
CA ASN A 2 4.15 -4.88 -21.12
C ASN A 2 2.71 -5.14 -20.64
N GLY A 3 2.13 -6.28 -21.03
CA GLY A 3 0.72 -6.63 -20.75
C GLY A 3 0.35 -6.79 -19.27
N ILE A 4 1.32 -6.69 -18.36
CA ILE A 4 1.12 -6.74 -16.91
C ILE A 4 0.26 -5.58 -16.43
N ILE A 5 0.49 -4.36 -16.92
CA ILE A 5 -0.32 -3.18 -16.52
C ILE A 5 -1.78 -3.38 -16.95
N SER A 6 -2.01 -3.91 -18.17
CA SER A 6 -3.37 -4.17 -18.67
C SER A 6 -4.08 -5.23 -17.83
N ALA A 7 -3.40 -6.34 -17.49
CA ALA A 7 -3.98 -7.40 -16.68
C ALA A 7 -4.32 -6.95 -15.24
N ILE A 8 -3.50 -6.06 -14.65
CA ILE A 8 -3.77 -5.47 -13.33
C ILE A 8 -4.98 -4.54 -13.38
N VAL A 9 -5.07 -3.71 -14.43
CA VAL A 9 -6.21 -2.80 -14.63
C VAL A 9 -7.50 -3.59 -14.89
N ASP A 10 -7.44 -4.62 -15.73
CA ASP A 10 -8.59 -5.49 -16.03
C ASP A 10 -9.06 -6.24 -14.77
N LEU A 11 -8.15 -6.70 -13.90
CA LEU A 11 -8.50 -7.33 -12.63
C LEU A 11 -9.21 -6.35 -11.68
N GLY A 12 -8.71 -5.12 -11.55
CA GLY A 12 -9.32 -4.08 -10.70
C GLY A 12 -10.65 -3.52 -11.22
N MET A 13 -10.96 -3.73 -12.50
CA MET A 13 -12.22 -3.31 -13.12
C MET A 13 -13.35 -4.35 -12.98
N VAL A 14 -13.01 -5.61 -12.67
CA VAL A 14 -13.96 -6.74 -12.71
C VAL A 14 -14.10 -7.45 -11.35
N GLY A 15 -13.16 -7.27 -10.41
CA GLY A 15 -13.24 -7.83 -9.05
C GLY A 15 -12.46 -7.02 -8.01
N ASP A 16 -12.58 -7.41 -6.74
CA ASP A 16 -11.82 -6.82 -5.64
C ASP A 16 -10.31 -7.05 -5.86
N LEU A 17 -9.47 -6.05 -5.56
CA LEU A 17 -8.01 -6.24 -5.61
C LEU A 17 -7.62 -7.42 -4.69
N PRO A 18 -6.83 -8.38 -5.17
CA PRO A 18 -6.44 -9.52 -4.34
C PRO A 18 -5.48 -9.09 -3.22
N GLU A 19 -5.51 -9.80 -2.10
CA GLU A 19 -4.46 -9.67 -1.08
C GLU A 19 -3.16 -10.36 -1.55
N PRO A 20 -1.98 -9.83 -1.20
CA PRO A 20 -1.75 -8.63 -0.38
C PRO A 20 -1.76 -7.30 -1.18
N ALA A 21 -2.10 -7.32 -2.47
CA ALA A 21 -1.98 -6.13 -3.33
C ALA A 21 -2.89 -4.98 -2.87
N PHE A 22 -4.11 -5.28 -2.43
CA PHE A 22 -5.00 -4.27 -1.82
C PHE A 22 -4.42 -3.70 -0.52
N SER A 23 -3.99 -4.56 0.41
CA SER A 23 -3.38 -4.10 1.67
C SER A 23 -2.13 -3.26 1.45
N LEU A 24 -1.30 -3.63 0.47
CA LEU A 24 -0.12 -2.84 0.09
C LEU A 24 -0.54 -1.48 -0.49
N TYR A 25 -1.50 -1.45 -1.42
CA TYR A 25 -2.04 -0.21 -1.97
C TYR A 25 -2.51 0.73 -0.84
N HIS A 26 -3.30 0.20 0.10
CA HIS A 26 -3.76 0.95 1.27
C HIS A 26 -2.62 1.44 2.17
N ALA A 27 -1.58 0.62 2.41
CA ALA A 27 -0.42 1.02 3.21
C ALA A 27 0.35 2.20 2.59
N PHE A 28 0.48 2.23 1.27
CA PHE A 28 1.12 3.36 0.57
C PHE A 28 0.25 4.62 0.63
N ASP A 29 -1.06 4.50 0.40
CA ASP A 29 -2.02 5.61 0.53
C ASP A 29 -1.93 6.29 1.91
N GLN A 30 -1.83 5.50 2.99
CA GLN A 30 -1.73 6.03 4.35
C GLN A 30 -0.44 6.82 4.65
N GLY A 31 0.62 6.63 3.86
CA GLY A 31 1.89 7.33 3.99
C GLY A 31 2.17 8.34 2.88
N GLU A 32 1.18 8.69 2.04
CA GLU A 32 1.33 9.78 1.07
C GLU A 32 1.28 11.16 1.73
N TRP A 33 0.61 11.28 2.88
CA TRP A 33 0.24 12.59 3.44
C TRP A 33 0.75 12.78 4.88
N ILE A 34 1.31 13.97 5.13
CA ILE A 34 1.58 14.46 6.48
C ILE A 34 0.24 14.81 7.13
N ARG A 35 0.00 14.28 8.33
CA ARG A 35 -1.21 14.56 9.12
C ARG A 35 -1.04 15.86 9.91
N SER A 36 -2.15 16.52 10.25
CA SER A 36 -2.13 17.80 10.98
C SER A 36 -1.51 17.73 12.37
N ASN A 37 -1.46 16.54 12.96
CA ASN A 37 -0.85 16.26 14.26
C ASN A 37 0.57 15.69 14.16
N ASP A 38 1.14 15.60 12.96
CA ASP A 38 2.52 15.18 12.79
C ASP A 38 3.49 16.25 13.27
N THR A 39 4.55 15.81 13.95
CA THR A 39 5.64 16.69 14.35
C THR A 39 6.37 17.22 13.11
N PRO A 40 6.88 18.46 13.13
CA PRO A 40 7.71 18.98 12.05
C PRO A 40 8.87 18.02 11.72
N GLY A 41 9.04 17.70 10.44
CA GLY A 41 10.07 16.77 9.97
C GLY A 41 9.67 15.29 10.01
N THR A 42 8.41 14.97 10.33
CA THR A 42 7.89 13.59 10.17
C THR A 42 7.98 13.15 8.71
N ASP A 43 8.52 11.96 8.48
CA ASP A 43 8.41 11.25 7.20
C ASP A 43 7.18 10.32 7.25
N PRO A 44 6.11 10.61 6.50
CA PRO A 44 4.90 9.80 6.52
C PRO A 44 5.10 8.38 6.02
N SER A 45 6.04 8.14 5.10
CA SER A 45 6.32 6.81 4.57
C SER A 45 6.94 5.91 5.64
N GLU A 46 7.86 6.46 6.43
CA GLU A 46 8.48 5.76 7.56
C GLU A 46 7.51 5.58 8.73
N LYS A 47 6.64 6.57 8.99
CA LYS A 47 5.69 6.53 10.11
C LYS A 47 4.46 5.66 9.84
N TYR A 48 3.95 5.63 8.61
CA TYR A 48 2.66 5.04 8.29
C TYR A 48 2.75 3.88 7.29
N THR A 49 3.51 4.01 6.20
CA THR A 49 3.62 2.94 5.20
C THR A 49 4.45 1.77 5.71
N LYS A 50 5.66 2.05 6.20
CA LYS A 50 6.63 1.01 6.57
C LYS A 50 6.12 0.04 7.64
N PRO A 51 5.49 0.47 8.75
CA PRO A 51 4.97 -0.47 9.74
C PRO A 51 3.90 -1.40 9.17
N MET A 52 3.00 -0.87 8.35
CA MET A 52 1.92 -1.63 7.71
C MET A 52 2.48 -2.63 6.70
N VAL A 53 3.44 -2.23 5.86
CA VAL A 53 4.09 -3.15 4.91
C VAL A 53 4.81 -4.28 5.65
N LEU A 54 5.51 -3.97 6.75
CA LEU A 54 6.18 -5.00 7.56
C LEU A 54 5.19 -5.96 8.23
N GLU A 55 4.00 -5.50 8.60
CA GLU A 55 2.93 -6.37 9.12
C GLU A 55 2.38 -7.28 8.03
N ILE A 56 2.02 -6.72 6.86
CA ILE A 56 1.56 -7.49 5.69
C ILE A 56 2.57 -8.57 5.31
N MET A 57 3.86 -8.23 5.27
CA MET A 57 4.90 -9.21 4.92
C MET A 57 5.05 -10.31 5.97
N ARG A 58 4.91 -9.98 7.26
CA ARG A 58 4.95 -10.97 8.35
C ARG A 58 3.76 -11.93 8.25
N ASP A 59 2.57 -11.44 7.96
CA ASP A 59 1.37 -12.26 7.83
C ASP A 59 1.44 -13.22 6.62
N LEU A 60 2.21 -12.85 5.58
CA LEU A 60 2.46 -13.72 4.42
C LEU A 60 3.52 -14.79 4.68
N GLU A 61 4.45 -14.55 5.62
CA GLU A 61 5.52 -15.50 5.96
C GLU A 61 5.05 -16.65 6.85
N GLY A 62 3.95 -16.48 7.60
CA GLY A 62 3.30 -17.51 8.43
C GLY A 62 3.87 -17.64 9.84
#